data_AF-A0A963KGU5-F1
#
_entry.id   AF-A0A963KGU5-F1
#
_cell.length_a   1.000
_cell.length_b   1.000
_cell.length_c   1.000
_cell.angle_alpha   90.00
_cell.angle_beta   90.00
_cell.angle_gamma   90.00
#
_symmetry.space_group_name_H-M   'P 1'
#
loop_
_entity.id
_entity.type
_entity.pdbx_description
1 polymer ?
#
loop_
_entity_poly.entity_id
_entity_poly.type
_entity_poly.pdbx_seq_one_letter_code
_entity_poly.pdbx_strand_id
1 'polypeptide(L)'
;MVSSALPTTTAWTAVTDLATPENFLSLRTHQQGERIESRLETTAIDGLSAGEVVVRNRYAGVNYKDSLAILGRARIIETYPRTAGIELVGEVVRSDSDRFAPGQLVMAHGFRTGIAFDGGFAQFARVPAAHLMAVPQGLDALQAATIGVPGFTAAMALDRFIA
;
A
#
# COMPACT_ATOMS: atom_id res chain seq x y z
N MET A 1 25.91 28.27 7.29
CA MET A 1 24.55 28.54 6.74
C MET A 1 24.17 27.37 5.85
N VAL A 2 23.45 26.39 6.40
CA VAL A 2 22.86 25.30 5.61
C VAL A 2 21.50 25.79 5.14
N SER A 3 21.36 26.00 3.83
CA SER A 3 20.09 26.35 3.21
C SER A 3 19.15 25.15 3.31
N SER A 4 18.13 25.26 4.15
CA SER A 4 17.12 24.22 4.41
C SER A 4 15.78 24.56 3.75
N ALA A 5 15.80 24.89 2.46
CA ALA A 5 14.56 24.94 1.70
C ALA A 5 14.23 23.50 1.25
N LEU A 6 13.31 22.85 1.96
CA LEU A 6 12.63 21.67 1.44
C LEU A 6 11.98 22.05 0.10
N PRO A 7 12.08 21.22 -0.95
CA PRO A 7 11.47 21.53 -2.23
C PRO A 7 9.97 21.77 -2.02
N THR A 8 9.51 22.90 -2.55
CA THR A 8 8.10 23.30 -2.57
C THR A 8 7.28 22.18 -3.18
N THR A 9 6.29 21.74 -2.41
CA THR A 9 5.35 20.67 -2.74
C THR A 9 4.82 20.86 -4.15
N THR A 10 5.17 19.96 -5.07
CA THR A 10 4.41 19.82 -6.31
C THR A 10 2.97 19.61 -5.88
N ALA A 11 2.08 20.52 -6.27
CA ALA A 11 0.65 20.36 -6.02
C ALA A 11 0.24 18.99 -6.55
N TRP A 12 -0.24 18.12 -5.67
CA TRP A 12 -0.86 16.86 -6.05
C TRP A 12 -2.06 17.22 -6.90
N THR A 13 -1.92 17.21 -8.22
CA THR A 13 -3.08 17.27 -9.10
C THR A 13 -3.87 16.01 -8.80
N ALA A 14 -5.08 16.16 -8.27
CA ALA A 14 -5.97 15.03 -8.09
C ALA A 14 -6.14 14.37 -9.46
N VAL A 15 -5.58 13.17 -9.61
CA VAL A 15 -5.85 12.35 -10.79
C VAL A 15 -7.35 12.03 -10.69
N THR A 16 -8.17 12.69 -11.48
CA THR A 16 -9.63 12.52 -11.47
C THR A 16 -10.06 11.35 -12.35
N ASP A 17 -9.18 10.91 -13.25
CA ASP A 17 -9.42 9.74 -14.08
C ASP A 17 -9.18 8.45 -13.29
N LEU A 18 -10.19 7.57 -13.29
CA LEU A 18 -10.07 6.21 -12.76
C LEU A 18 -9.38 5.27 -13.78
N ALA A 19 -8.95 5.76 -14.94
CA ALA A 19 -8.16 4.95 -15.86
C ALA A 19 -6.87 4.43 -15.19
N THR A 20 -6.57 3.16 -15.44
CA THR A 20 -5.29 2.56 -15.05
C THR A 20 -4.22 3.07 -16.02
N PRO A 21 -3.18 3.78 -15.56
CA PRO A 21 -2.10 4.20 -16.45
C PRO A 21 -1.28 2.99 -16.89
N GLU A 22 -0.65 3.06 -18.06
CA GLU A 22 0.30 2.03 -18.52
C GLU A 22 1.41 1.80 -17.49
N ASN A 23 1.86 2.89 -16.85
CA ASN A 23 2.96 2.88 -15.91
C ASN A 23 2.71 3.86 -14.74
N PHE A 24 3.24 3.54 -13.57
CA PHE A 24 3.13 4.35 -12.36
C PHE A 24 4.31 4.13 -11.41
N LEU A 25 4.48 5.05 -10.45
CA LEU A 25 5.55 5.01 -9.47
C LEU A 25 5.23 4.04 -8.33
N SER A 26 6.25 3.30 -7.92
CA SER A 26 6.24 2.35 -6.82
C SER A 26 7.58 2.36 -6.08
N LEU A 27 7.56 2.32 -4.74
CA LEU A 27 8.75 2.07 -3.94
C LEU A 27 9.06 0.57 -3.98
N ARG A 28 9.99 0.19 -4.86
CA ARG A 28 10.38 -1.20 -5.10
C ARG A 28 11.62 -1.52 -4.28
N THR A 29 11.53 -2.56 -3.47
CA THR A 29 12.62 -3.14 -2.71
C THR A 29 13.21 -4.32 -3.48
N HIS A 30 14.53 -4.35 -3.55
CA HIS A 30 15.34 -5.32 -4.27
C HIS A 30 16.36 -5.96 -3.33
N GLN A 31 16.80 -7.17 -3.68
CA GLN A 31 17.87 -7.88 -2.99
C GLN A 31 18.99 -8.19 -3.98
N GLN A 32 20.22 -7.81 -3.64
CA GLN A 32 21.44 -8.19 -4.35
C GLN A 32 22.42 -8.83 -3.36
N GLY A 33 22.50 -10.16 -3.37
CA GLY A 33 23.19 -10.89 -2.30
C GLY A 33 22.53 -10.62 -0.95
N GLU A 34 23.30 -10.10 0.01
CA GLU A 34 22.80 -9.72 1.33
C GLU A 34 22.29 -8.27 1.41
N ARG A 35 22.55 -7.46 0.38
CA ARG A 35 22.14 -6.05 0.37
C ARG A 35 20.67 -5.93 -0.03
N ILE A 36 19.90 -5.28 0.83
CA ILE A 36 18.54 -4.82 0.54
C ILE A 36 18.58 -3.34 0.19
N GLU A 37 17.91 -2.96 -0.88
CA GLU A 37 17.81 -1.57 -1.32
C GLU A 37 16.40 -1.28 -1.82
N SER A 38 15.85 -0.14 -1.42
CA SER A 38 14.57 0.34 -1.91
C SER A 38 14.75 1.60 -2.74
N ARG A 39 14.05 1.68 -3.86
CA ARG A 39 14.11 2.82 -4.76
C ARG A 39 12.75 3.07 -5.40
N LEU A 40 12.47 4.33 -5.69
CA LEU A 40 11.29 4.71 -6.42
C LEU A 40 11.50 4.34 -7.89
N GLU A 41 10.64 3.49 -8.43
CA GLU A 41 10.72 2.99 -9.81
C GLU A 41 9.38 3.13 -10.49
N THR A 42 9.42 3.26 -11.82
CA THR A 42 8.25 3.10 -12.67
C THR A 42 7.97 1.60 -12.84
N THR A 43 6.70 1.21 -12.69
CA THR A 43 6.21 -0.16 -12.88
C THR A 43 4.84 -0.15 -13.55
N ALA A 44 4.31 -1.33 -13.88
CA ALA A 44 3.00 -1.53 -14.48
C ALA A 44 2.20 -2.55 -13.65
N ILE A 45 0.89 -2.64 -13.86
CA ILE A 45 0.01 -3.57 -13.12
C ILE A 45 0.46 -5.03 -13.27
N ASP A 46 0.94 -5.42 -14.45
CA ASP A 46 1.42 -6.78 -14.71
C ASP A 46 2.82 -7.05 -14.11
N GLY A 47 3.51 -6.00 -13.65
CA GLY A 47 4.74 -6.11 -12.85
C GLY A 47 4.48 -6.30 -11.35
N LEU A 48 3.21 -6.26 -10.92
CA LEU A 48 2.80 -6.53 -9.54
C LEU A 48 2.33 -7.98 -9.38
N SER A 49 2.16 -8.37 -8.13
CA SER A 49 1.57 -9.65 -7.74
C SER A 49 0.19 -9.84 -8.35
N ALA A 50 -0.12 -11.10 -8.65
CA ALA A 50 -1.45 -11.46 -9.13
C ALA A 50 -2.55 -11.14 -8.11
N GLY A 51 -3.73 -10.81 -8.64
CA GLY A 51 -4.92 -10.46 -7.89
C GLY A 51 -6.04 -10.00 -8.83
N GLU A 52 -7.28 -10.05 -8.35
CA GLU A 52 -8.47 -9.73 -9.14
C GLU A 52 -8.81 -8.24 -9.13
N VAL A 53 -8.31 -7.48 -8.15
CA VAL A 53 -8.71 -6.09 -7.94
C VAL A 53 -7.53 -5.16 -8.13
N VAL A 54 -7.72 -4.13 -8.96
CA VAL A 54 -6.78 -3.03 -9.12
C VAL A 54 -7.31 -1.84 -8.33
N VAL A 55 -6.48 -1.33 -7.43
CA VAL A 55 -6.79 -0.21 -6.54
C VAL A 55 -5.87 0.96 -6.89
N ARG A 56 -6.44 2.14 -7.06
CA ARG A 56 -5.70 3.40 -7.05
C ARG A 56 -5.49 3.81 -5.62
N ASN A 57 -4.26 3.70 -5.14
CA ASN A 57 -3.91 4.02 -3.77
C ASN A 57 -3.99 5.54 -3.56
N ARG A 58 -4.66 5.94 -2.48
CA ARG A 58 -4.72 7.34 -2.03
C ARG A 58 -3.76 7.59 -0.88
N TYR A 59 -3.72 6.64 0.06
CA TYR A 59 -2.91 6.73 1.27
C TYR A 59 -2.38 5.35 1.67
N ALA A 60 -1.26 5.34 2.36
CA ALA A 60 -0.72 4.20 3.08
C ALA A 60 -0.07 4.73 4.36
N GLY A 61 -0.26 4.02 5.47
CA GLY A 61 0.47 4.34 6.70
C GLY A 61 1.93 3.87 6.59
N VAL A 62 2.82 4.61 7.25
CA VAL A 62 4.23 4.23 7.38
C VAL A 62 4.42 3.56 8.73
N ASN A 63 4.65 2.25 8.71
CA ASN A 63 4.78 1.45 9.93
C ASN A 63 6.25 1.15 10.24
N TYR A 64 6.53 0.79 11.49
CA TYR A 64 7.88 0.39 11.91
C TYR A 64 8.41 -0.80 11.10
N LYS A 65 7.53 -1.76 10.79
CA LYS A 65 7.85 -2.93 9.98
C LYS A 65 8.26 -2.56 8.56
N ASP A 66 7.67 -1.52 7.96
CA ASP A 66 8.06 -1.04 6.64
C ASP A 66 9.50 -0.53 6.66
N SER A 67 9.86 0.27 7.68
CA SER A 67 11.22 0.77 7.86
C SER A 67 12.24 -0.36 7.97
N LEU A 68 11.91 -1.42 8.73
CA LEU A 68 12.78 -2.59 8.83
C LEU A 68 12.93 -3.33 7.49
N ALA A 69 11.84 -3.45 6.72
CA ALA A 69 11.83 -4.12 5.43
C ALA A 69 12.67 -3.36 4.39
N ILE A 70 12.44 -2.06 4.23
CA ILE A 70 13.11 -1.26 3.18
C ILE A 70 14.60 -1.03 3.47
N LEU A 71 15.00 -1.05 4.75
CA LEU A 71 16.39 -0.94 5.19
C LEU A 71 17.09 -2.30 5.34
N GLY A 72 16.41 -3.41 5.08
CA GLY A 72 16.98 -4.77 5.24
C GLY A 72 17.35 -5.15 6.66
N ARG A 73 16.78 -4.47 7.68
CA ARG A 73 17.11 -4.71 9.09
C ARG A 73 16.39 -5.91 9.69
N ALA A 74 15.39 -6.44 8.99
CA ALA A 74 14.74 -7.70 9.32
C ALA A 74 14.32 -8.42 8.02
N ARG A 75 14.28 -9.75 8.05
CA ARG A 75 13.78 -10.59 6.95
C ARG A 75 12.26 -10.53 6.89
N ILE A 76 11.74 -9.40 6.41
CA ILE A 76 10.31 -9.14 6.31
C ILE A 76 9.77 -9.56 4.94
N ILE A 77 10.37 -9.09 3.84
CA ILE A 77 9.95 -9.43 2.47
C ILE A 77 10.41 -10.85 2.14
N GLU A 78 9.52 -11.66 1.56
CA GLU A 78 9.83 -13.06 1.26
C GLU A 78 10.39 -13.27 -0.14
N THR A 79 9.95 -12.48 -1.11
CA THR A 79 10.44 -12.56 -2.48
C THR A 79 10.66 -11.16 -3.04
N TYR A 80 11.75 -11.00 -3.79
CA TYR A 80 12.17 -9.75 -4.42
C TYR A 80 12.13 -9.89 -5.96
N PRO A 81 11.91 -8.79 -6.70
CA PRO A 81 11.58 -7.45 -6.21
C PRO A 81 10.14 -7.35 -5.68
N ARG A 82 9.91 -6.39 -4.77
CA ARG A 82 8.64 -6.22 -4.06
C ARG A 82 8.31 -4.75 -3.86
N THR A 83 7.07 -4.35 -4.06
CA THR A 83 6.57 -3.05 -3.60
C THR A 83 6.39 -3.08 -2.09
N ALA A 84 7.03 -2.15 -1.38
CA ALA A 84 6.93 -2.03 0.07
C ALA A 84 5.57 -1.43 0.53
N GLY A 85 5.33 -1.40 1.85
CA GLY A 85 4.12 -0.87 2.46
C GLY A 85 3.13 -1.96 2.82
N ILE A 86 2.97 -2.26 4.11
CA ILE A 86 2.11 -3.36 4.59
C ILE A 86 0.60 -3.04 4.58
N GLU A 87 0.23 -1.84 4.17
CA GLU A 87 -1.17 -1.43 4.07
C GLU A 87 -1.40 -0.41 2.95
N LEU A 88 -2.65 -0.30 2.52
CA LEU A 88 -3.12 0.70 1.56
C LEU A 88 -4.58 1.06 1.83
N VAL A 89 -4.96 2.28 1.43
CA VAL A 89 -6.33 2.74 1.30
C VAL A 89 -6.47 3.44 -0.05
N GLY A 90 -7.51 3.08 -0.80
CA GLY A 90 -7.67 3.57 -2.16
C GLY A 90 -9.02 3.23 -2.76
N GLU A 91 -9.17 3.56 -4.03
CA GLU A 91 -10.40 3.32 -4.78
C GLU A 91 -10.20 2.20 -5.78
N VAL A 92 -11.18 1.32 -5.88
CA VAL A 92 -11.20 0.28 -6.90
C VAL A 92 -11.28 0.95 -8.27
N VAL A 93 -10.38 0.57 -9.15
CA VAL A 93 -10.37 1.01 -10.55
C VAL A 93 -10.95 -0.07 -11.44
N ARG A 94 -10.53 -1.32 -11.21
CA ARG A 94 -10.99 -2.50 -11.95
C ARG A 94 -11.12 -3.66 -10.98
N SER A 95 -12.12 -4.50 -11.18
CA SER A 95 -12.30 -5.72 -10.40
C SER A 95 -12.79 -6.85 -11.31
N ASP A 96 -12.13 -8.00 -11.22
CA ASP A 96 -12.62 -9.27 -11.76
C ASP A 96 -13.41 -10.08 -10.70
N SER A 97 -13.62 -9.51 -9.51
CA SER A 97 -14.45 -10.07 -8.44
C SER A 97 -15.75 -9.28 -8.28
N ASP A 98 -16.84 -10.00 -7.99
CA ASP A 98 -18.16 -9.46 -7.66
C ASP A 98 -18.24 -8.73 -6.31
N ARG A 99 -17.23 -8.88 -5.43
CA ARG A 99 -17.20 -8.29 -4.08
C ARG A 99 -16.91 -6.79 -4.06
N PHE A 100 -16.31 -6.26 -5.13
CA PHE A 100 -15.85 -4.88 -5.19
C PHE A 100 -16.14 -4.26 -6.56
N ALA A 101 -16.74 -3.07 -6.56
CA ALA A 101 -17.08 -2.35 -7.78
C ALA A 101 -16.12 -1.16 -8.01
N PRO A 102 -15.83 -0.77 -9.26
CA PRO A 102 -15.10 0.46 -9.57
C PRO A 102 -15.69 1.69 -8.84
N GLY A 103 -14.82 2.54 -8.32
CA GLY A 103 -15.14 3.70 -7.50
C GLY A 103 -15.34 3.40 -6.01
N GLN A 104 -15.43 2.12 -5.60
CA GLN A 104 -15.57 1.77 -4.19
C GLN A 104 -14.29 2.04 -3.41
N LEU A 105 -14.43 2.66 -2.23
CA LEU A 105 -13.33 2.88 -1.31
C LEU A 105 -13.01 1.58 -0.55
N VAL A 106 -11.77 1.14 -0.63
CA VAL A 106 -11.28 -0.12 -0.05
C VAL A 106 -9.96 0.10 0.67
N MET A 107 -9.63 -0.85 1.54
CA MET A 107 -8.35 -0.91 2.23
C MET A 107 -7.82 -2.33 2.29
N ALA A 108 -6.51 -2.47 2.39
CA ALA A 108 -5.87 -3.73 2.75
C ALA A 108 -4.88 -3.47 3.88
N HIS A 109 -4.90 -4.33 4.89
CA HIS A 109 -3.86 -4.44 5.91
C HIS A 109 -3.74 -5.91 6.30
N GLY A 110 -2.52 -6.38 6.59
CA GLY A 110 -2.28 -7.80 6.83
C GLY A 110 -2.20 -8.60 5.52
N PHE A 111 -2.66 -9.86 5.53
CA PHE A 111 -2.65 -10.79 4.38
C PHE A 111 -1.32 -10.87 3.60
N ARG A 112 -0.21 -10.58 4.29
CA ARG A 112 1.13 -10.59 3.70
C ARG A 112 1.31 -9.54 2.58
N THR A 113 0.50 -8.48 2.58
CA THR A 113 0.71 -7.25 1.78
C THR A 113 2.04 -6.61 2.14
N GLY A 114 2.80 -6.16 1.14
CA GLY A 114 4.17 -5.65 1.30
C GLY A 114 5.20 -6.71 1.73
N ILE A 115 4.82 -8.00 1.73
CA ILE A 115 5.62 -9.12 2.24
C ILE A 115 5.75 -10.22 1.17
N ALA A 116 4.64 -10.88 0.84
CA ALA A 116 4.51 -11.88 -0.21
C ALA A 116 3.63 -11.41 -1.38
N PHE A 117 2.89 -10.33 -1.17
CA PHE A 117 2.16 -9.60 -2.20
C PHE A 117 2.65 -8.15 -2.22
N ASP A 118 2.53 -7.49 -3.37
CA ASP A 118 2.95 -6.09 -3.51
C ASP A 118 2.15 -5.17 -2.58
N GLY A 119 2.89 -4.24 -1.98
CA GLY A 119 2.41 -3.36 -0.93
C GLY A 119 1.79 -2.05 -1.40
N GLY A 120 1.45 -1.20 -0.43
CA GLY A 120 0.76 0.06 -0.64
C GLY A 120 1.62 1.26 -1.02
N PHE A 121 2.95 1.17 -0.97
CA PHE A 121 3.84 2.26 -1.37
C PHE A 121 3.99 2.34 -2.90
N ALA A 122 2.86 2.45 -3.59
CA ALA A 122 2.74 2.65 -5.01
C ALA A 122 1.47 3.45 -5.31
N GLN A 123 1.40 4.10 -6.47
CA GLN A 123 0.20 4.83 -6.89
C GLN A 123 -0.97 3.88 -7.18
N PHE A 124 -0.67 2.65 -7.62
CA PHE A 124 -1.65 1.59 -7.85
C PHE A 124 -1.17 0.29 -7.22
N ALA A 125 -2.11 -0.54 -6.80
CA ALA A 125 -1.87 -1.88 -6.30
C ALA A 125 -2.78 -2.89 -7.02
N ARG A 126 -2.28 -4.11 -7.18
CA ARG A 126 -3.06 -5.27 -7.62
C ARG A 126 -3.15 -6.23 -6.46
N VAL A 127 -4.37 -6.53 -6.03
CA VAL A 127 -4.65 -7.17 -4.75
C VAL A 127 -5.66 -8.31 -4.93
N PRO A 128 -5.42 -9.48 -4.32
CA PRO A 128 -6.45 -10.51 -4.23
C PRO A 128 -7.70 -9.97 -3.53
N ALA A 129 -8.89 -10.25 -4.07
CA ALA A 129 -10.15 -9.76 -3.47
C ALA A 129 -10.30 -10.21 -2.00
N ALA A 130 -9.76 -11.38 -1.64
CA ALA A 130 -9.74 -11.89 -0.27
C ALA A 130 -8.98 -11.00 0.73
N HIS A 131 -8.04 -10.18 0.25
CA HIS A 131 -7.19 -9.34 1.10
C HIS A 131 -7.72 -7.92 1.27
N LEU A 132 -8.80 -7.58 0.55
CA LEU A 132 -9.44 -6.27 0.61
C LEU A 132 -10.63 -6.28 1.56
N MET A 133 -10.83 -5.12 2.18
CA MET A 133 -11.98 -4.78 3.00
C MET A 133 -12.59 -3.48 2.47
N ALA A 134 -13.92 -3.37 2.50
CA ALA A 134 -14.56 -2.09 2.26
C ALA A 134 -14.23 -1.12 3.39
N VAL A 135 -13.94 0.13 3.06
CA VAL A 135 -13.83 1.16 4.10
C VAL A 135 -15.21 1.37 4.74
N PRO A 136 -15.33 1.32 6.08
CA PRO A 136 -16.60 1.51 6.76
C PRO A 136 -17.28 2.83 6.40
N GLN A 137 -18.61 2.81 6.29
CA GLN A 137 -19.39 4.01 6.05
C GLN A 137 -19.10 5.06 7.13
N GLY A 138 -18.89 6.31 6.71
CA GLY A 138 -18.59 7.43 7.61
C GLY A 138 -17.09 7.72 7.78
N LEU A 139 -16.21 6.87 7.26
CA LEU A 139 -14.78 7.16 7.18
C LEU A 139 -14.41 7.57 5.75
N ASP A 140 -13.63 8.65 5.64
CA ASP A 140 -12.92 8.96 4.41
C ASP A 140 -11.61 8.17 4.28
N ALA A 141 -10.95 8.29 3.13
CA ALA A 141 -9.71 7.56 2.83
C ALA A 141 -8.56 7.92 3.79
N LEU A 142 -8.45 9.18 4.21
CA LEU A 142 -7.38 9.63 5.10
C LEU A 142 -7.63 9.13 6.52
N GLN A 143 -8.88 9.20 7.01
CA GLN A 143 -9.28 8.68 8.31
C GLN A 143 -9.04 7.17 8.40
N ALA A 144 -9.44 6.42 7.37
CA ALA A 144 -9.20 4.98 7.30
C ALA A 144 -7.70 4.64 7.35
N ALA A 145 -6.86 5.38 6.59
CA ALA A 145 -5.41 5.18 6.60
C ALA A 145 -4.75 5.63 7.92
N THR A 146 -5.30 6.63 8.59
CA THR A 146 -4.81 7.13 9.88
C THR A 146 -5.07 6.11 11.00
N ILE A 147 -6.20 5.40 10.94
CA ILE A 147 -6.47 4.27 11.84
C ILE A 147 -5.51 3.12 11.50
N GLY A 148 -5.57 2.64 10.26
CA GLY A 148 -4.62 1.69 9.67
C GLY A 148 -4.24 0.49 10.54
N VAL A 149 -3.10 -0.11 10.23
CA VAL A 149 -2.50 -1.22 10.98
C VAL A 149 -2.35 -0.92 12.48
N PRO A 150 -1.87 0.26 12.92
CA PRO A 150 -1.70 0.53 14.36
C PRO A 150 -3.03 0.50 15.13
N GLY A 151 -4.08 1.12 14.59
CA GLY A 151 -5.41 1.15 15.19
C GLY A 151 -6.03 -0.24 15.26
N PHE A 152 -5.95 -1.01 14.17
CA PHE A 152 -6.40 -2.40 14.15
C PHE A 152 -5.63 -3.28 15.15
N THR A 153 -4.32 -3.09 15.26
CA THR A 153 -3.47 -3.82 16.21
C THR A 153 -3.87 -3.52 17.65
N ALA A 154 -4.11 -2.24 17.98
CA ALA A 154 -4.56 -1.85 19.31
C ALA A 154 -5.95 -2.41 19.64
N ALA A 155 -6.89 -2.36 18.69
CA ALA A 155 -8.23 -2.91 18.87
C ALA A 155 -8.20 -4.42 19.13
N MET A 156 -7.44 -5.20 18.34
CA MET A 156 -7.28 -6.64 18.56
C MET A 156 -6.64 -6.95 19.92
N ALA A 157 -5.64 -6.17 20.34
CA ALA A 157 -5.02 -6.36 21.65
C ALA A 157 -6.05 -6.15 22.77
N LEU A 158 -6.81 -5.05 22.73
CA LEU A 158 -7.84 -4.75 23.72
C LEU A 158 -8.95 -5.80 23.73
N ASP A 159 -9.47 -6.18 22.57
CA ASP A 159 -10.49 -7.24 22.43
C ASP A 159 -10.06 -8.54 23.12
N ARG A 160 -8.79 -8.93 22.96
CA ARG A 160 -8.21 -10.11 23.62
C ARG A 160 -7.98 -9.96 25.12
N PHE A 161 -7.86 -8.74 25.63
CA PHE A 161 -7.71 -8.48 27.07
C PHE A 161 -9.05 -8.37 27.80
N ILE A 162 -10.13 -8.01 27.10
CA ILE A 162 -11.46 -7.82 27.70
C ILE A 162 -12.40 -9.02 27.52
N ALA A 163 -12.04 -9.98 26.65
CA ALA A 163 -12.74 -11.26 26.46
C ALA A 163 -12.21 -12.33 27.43
#